data_AF-A0A4P5QTI1-F1
#
_entry.id   AF-A0A4P5QTI1-F1
#
_cell.length_a   1.000
_cell.length_b   1.000
_cell.length_c   1.000
_cell.angle_alpha   90.00
_cell.angle_beta   90.00
_cell.angle_gamma   90.00
#
_symmetry.space_group_name_H-M   'P 1'
#
loop_
_entity.id
_entity.type
_entity.pdbx_description
1 polymer ?
#
loop_
_entity_poly.entity_id
_entity_poly.type
_entity_poly.pdbx_seq_one_letter_code
_entity_poly.pdbx_strand_id
1 'polypeptide(L)'
;MKSAARVQFWGTRGSLAKPGRATVRYGGNTTCVQITSPGGALVIVDCGTGAHDLGQALLAQAKGPMRGSILISHTHWDHIQGFPFFAPLFVSGGQWDIYGPAALGQSIRETLAAQMQYSYFPLALDEMGATIRFHDLVEGTLEIDDIRITARYLNHPLVTLGYRFDMAGTSVVHACDHEPFSYDPAAQDALSERDREHAGFLKNADLVIHDAQYTDAEYSAKKGWGHSPLGYVSAICRAAGVKRVAFTHHDPLRTDDQLDRIVESVRADLLARKSDMHVFAAADQQIVELHASAGAPLPDAGAATSATAPAMKESTVVMGISETMLAVALAEATRAEGVRMSHASDADSLLKLSRSTPPALVLIEDPFSGTDGLGLCKTLRTEGDAALNGTPVIIVSGRERADEGRAAGVTGWLIRPFTTQYARAYIQSWILRTACRWARAATPADETTRLATLHALGLLDTPTEERFDRITRLAAALADVPIAYISLVDENRQWFKSCRGIATSETSRDAAFCAHVIFLREPLIIPDTLLDDRFAHNPFVTGEPGIRFYAGFPLFAENGSCLGTLCMVDTRPRQFAEPMIQMFADLASLVQKELNSGPARPTGLPTPAE
;
A
#
# COMPACT_ATOMS: atom_id res chain seq x y z
N MET A 1 2.23 26.96 21.16
CA MET A 1 1.44 26.96 19.90
C MET A 1 1.07 25.52 19.62
N LYS A 2 -0.20 25.21 19.28
CA LYS A 2 -0.53 23.86 18.80
C LYS A 2 0.22 23.66 17.47
N SER A 3 0.99 22.58 17.34
CA SER A 3 1.70 22.28 16.10
C SER A 3 0.69 22.09 14.96
N ALA A 4 0.98 22.69 13.81
CA ALA A 4 0.15 22.62 12.61
C ALA A 4 0.73 21.56 11.65
N ALA A 5 -0.12 20.93 10.84
CA ALA A 5 0.37 20.14 9.73
C ALA A 5 0.91 21.10 8.66
N ARG A 6 2.04 20.77 8.05
CA ARG A 6 2.72 21.61 7.05
C ARG A 6 2.96 20.81 5.78
N VAL A 7 2.58 21.39 4.64
CA VAL A 7 2.89 20.88 3.31
C VAL A 7 3.81 21.87 2.62
N GLN A 8 4.93 21.39 2.07
CA GLN A 8 5.86 22.22 1.30
C GLN A 8 6.16 21.59 -0.05
N PHE A 9 6.04 22.37 -1.10
CA PHE A 9 6.33 21.96 -2.46
C PHE A 9 7.80 22.21 -2.77
N TRP A 10 8.51 21.21 -3.25
CA TRP A 10 9.92 21.29 -3.65
C TRP A 10 10.11 21.14 -5.16
N GLY A 11 9.14 20.54 -5.82
CA GLY A 11 9.00 20.55 -7.28
C GLY A 11 7.55 20.40 -7.69
N THR A 12 7.17 21.12 -8.74
CA THR A 12 5.77 21.28 -9.19
C THR A 12 5.58 21.12 -10.70
N ARG A 13 6.66 20.87 -11.46
CA ARG A 13 6.60 20.62 -12.91
C ARG A 13 6.41 19.14 -13.20
N GLY A 14 5.60 18.83 -14.21
CA GLY A 14 5.42 17.47 -14.68
C GLY A 14 6.36 17.07 -15.80
N SER A 15 6.50 15.78 -16.06
CA SER A 15 7.21 15.11 -17.16
C SER A 15 8.74 15.34 -17.26
N LEU A 16 9.22 16.57 -17.08
CA LEU A 16 10.65 16.92 -17.10
C LEU A 16 10.92 18.25 -16.39
N ALA A 17 12.12 18.37 -15.80
CA ALA A 17 12.54 19.60 -15.17
C ALA A 17 12.72 20.74 -16.19
N LYS A 18 12.11 21.89 -15.92
CA LYS A 18 12.11 23.06 -16.82
C LYS A 18 12.48 24.36 -16.10
N PRO A 19 13.71 24.50 -15.57
CA PRO A 19 14.18 25.79 -15.09
C PRO A 19 14.35 26.76 -16.25
N GLY A 20 13.89 28.00 -16.09
CA GLY A 20 14.02 29.02 -17.12
C GLY A 20 13.39 30.36 -16.73
N ARG A 21 13.67 31.40 -17.53
CA ARG A 21 13.15 32.77 -17.28
C ARG A 21 11.61 32.85 -17.24
N ALA A 22 10.93 31.89 -17.86
CA ALA A 22 9.47 31.85 -17.94
C ALA A 22 8.82 30.96 -16.86
N THR A 23 9.60 30.34 -15.98
CA THR A 23 9.16 29.39 -14.95
C THR A 23 9.68 29.76 -13.56
N VAL A 24 10.01 31.03 -13.33
CA VAL A 24 10.65 31.50 -12.09
C VAL A 24 9.66 31.53 -10.92
N ARG A 25 8.39 31.87 -11.18
CA ARG A 25 7.38 32.08 -10.12
C ARG A 25 6.83 30.77 -9.59
N TYR A 26 6.59 29.80 -10.46
CA TYR A 26 6.08 28.49 -10.05
C TYR A 26 7.18 27.43 -9.95
N GLY A 27 8.36 27.68 -10.49
CA GLY A 27 9.51 26.80 -10.40
C GLY A 27 9.61 25.78 -11.54
N GLY A 28 10.75 25.11 -11.56
CA GLY A 28 11.20 24.25 -12.65
C GLY A 28 11.46 22.82 -12.24
N ASN A 29 11.43 22.52 -10.95
CA ASN A 29 11.72 21.19 -10.44
C ASN A 29 10.54 20.24 -10.63
N THR A 30 10.82 18.96 -10.86
CA THR A 30 9.78 17.94 -10.95
C THR A 30 9.29 17.47 -9.58
N THR A 31 8.10 16.89 -9.56
CA THR A 31 7.28 16.55 -8.39
C THR A 31 8.09 16.07 -7.18
N CYS A 32 8.02 16.85 -6.11
CA CYS A 32 8.51 16.47 -4.79
C CYS A 32 7.76 17.30 -3.74
N VAL A 33 7.05 16.62 -2.84
CA VAL A 33 6.23 17.28 -1.80
C VAL A 33 6.64 16.78 -0.44
N GLN A 34 6.96 17.70 0.47
CA GLN A 34 7.21 17.41 1.87
C GLN A 34 5.92 17.60 2.67
N ILE A 35 5.58 16.63 3.50
CA ILE A 35 4.51 16.69 4.49
C ILE A 35 5.15 16.50 5.87
N THR A 36 4.85 17.42 6.78
CA THR A 36 5.25 17.33 8.19
C THR A 36 4.01 17.37 9.06
N SER A 37 3.83 16.32 9.87
CA SER A 37 2.68 16.21 10.77
C SER A 37 2.82 17.15 11.98
N PRO A 38 1.72 17.39 12.72
CA PRO A 38 1.79 18.07 14.00
C PRO A 38 2.71 17.37 15.02
N GLY A 39 2.83 16.03 14.97
CA GLY A 39 3.74 15.25 15.82
C GLY A 39 5.20 15.28 15.36
N GLY A 40 5.49 15.85 14.20
CA GLY A 40 6.85 15.98 13.66
C GLY A 40 7.29 14.84 12.73
N ALA A 41 6.38 13.94 12.37
CA ALA A 41 6.66 12.92 11.36
C ALA A 41 6.96 13.57 10.00
N LEU A 42 7.98 13.06 9.31
CA LEU A 42 8.45 13.56 8.03
C LEU A 42 8.12 12.56 6.93
N VAL A 43 7.24 12.96 6.01
CA VAL A 43 6.88 12.19 4.82
C VAL A 43 7.17 13.01 3.58
N ILE A 44 7.79 12.38 2.58
CA ILE A 44 8.04 12.96 1.27
C ILE A 44 7.20 12.18 0.25
N VAL A 45 6.43 12.87 -0.58
CA VAL A 45 5.70 12.27 -1.70
C VAL A 45 6.44 12.58 -2.98
N ASP A 46 6.84 11.51 -3.68
CA ASP A 46 7.74 11.52 -4.83
C ASP A 46 9.12 12.14 -4.60
N CYS A 47 10.06 11.72 -5.42
CA CYS A 47 11.47 12.07 -5.34
C CYS A 47 11.97 12.57 -6.70
N GLY A 48 11.20 13.46 -7.34
CA GLY A 48 11.59 14.21 -8.53
C GLY A 48 12.77 15.15 -8.27
N THR A 49 13.17 15.97 -9.24
CA THR A 49 14.37 16.82 -9.11
C THR A 49 14.32 17.79 -7.94
N GLY A 50 13.13 18.15 -7.44
CA GLY A 50 12.97 18.95 -6.23
C GLY A 50 13.55 18.30 -4.97
N ALA A 51 13.73 16.99 -4.96
CA ALA A 51 14.32 16.26 -3.84
C ALA A 51 15.75 16.70 -3.53
N HIS A 52 16.50 17.18 -4.53
CA HIS A 52 17.85 17.71 -4.31
C HIS A 52 17.83 18.88 -3.31
N ASP A 53 17.02 19.91 -3.59
CA ASP A 53 16.94 21.11 -2.76
C ASP A 53 16.32 20.82 -1.40
N LEU A 54 15.33 19.91 -1.36
CA LEU A 54 14.77 19.39 -0.10
C LEU A 54 15.86 18.74 0.75
N GLY A 55 16.66 17.86 0.16
CA GLY A 55 17.75 17.17 0.84
C GLY A 55 18.75 18.15 1.45
N GLN A 56 19.15 19.18 0.71
CA GLN A 56 20.04 20.23 1.23
C GLN A 56 19.40 20.99 2.40
N ALA A 57 18.13 21.36 2.29
CA ALA A 57 17.42 22.09 3.33
C ALA A 57 17.24 21.27 4.61
N LEU A 58 16.99 19.97 4.50
CA LEU A 58 16.91 19.05 5.64
C LEU A 58 18.26 18.95 6.35
N LEU A 59 19.36 18.76 5.61
CA LEU A 59 20.70 18.69 6.19
C LEU A 59 21.11 19.97 6.89
N ALA A 60 20.78 21.14 6.33
CA ALA A 60 21.08 22.42 6.96
C ALA A 60 20.38 22.62 8.31
N GLN A 61 19.24 21.95 8.52
CA GLN A 61 18.44 22.01 9.76
C GLN A 61 18.73 20.83 10.70
N ALA A 62 19.41 19.79 10.22
CA ALA A 62 19.65 18.56 10.96
C ALA A 62 20.58 18.80 12.16
N LYS A 63 20.24 18.21 13.30
CA LYS A 63 21.09 18.17 14.50
C LYS A 63 21.76 16.81 14.73
N GLY A 64 21.61 15.89 13.78
CA GLY A 64 22.07 14.52 13.85
C GLY A 64 21.48 13.69 12.69
N PRO A 65 21.65 12.36 12.72
CA PRO A 65 21.06 11.48 11.73
C PRO A 65 19.54 11.64 11.66
N MET A 66 19.00 11.65 10.44
CA MET A 66 17.58 11.92 10.20
C MET A 66 16.79 10.63 9.99
N ARG A 67 15.51 10.68 10.35
CA ARG A 67 14.51 9.65 10.04
C ARG A 67 13.38 10.26 9.23
N GLY A 68 12.88 9.54 8.23
CA GLY A 68 11.73 9.95 7.44
C GLY A 68 11.29 8.87 6.46
N SER A 69 10.17 9.11 5.80
CA SER A 69 9.59 8.18 4.82
C SER A 69 9.43 8.84 3.45
N ILE A 70 9.67 8.09 2.38
CA ILE A 70 9.44 8.52 0.99
C ILE A 70 8.34 7.63 0.40
N LEU A 71 7.25 8.23 -0.08
CA LEU A 71 6.15 7.55 -0.76
C LEU A 71 6.19 7.91 -2.24
N ILE A 72 6.63 6.98 -3.07
CA ILE A 72 6.65 7.07 -4.53
C ILE A 72 5.26 6.73 -5.06
N SER A 73 4.65 7.63 -5.82
CA SER A 73 3.36 7.41 -6.48
C SER A 73 3.49 6.39 -7.61
N HIS A 74 4.49 6.58 -8.47
CA HIS A 74 4.88 5.71 -9.57
C HIS A 74 6.31 6.03 -10.03
N THR A 75 6.85 5.25 -10.96
CA THR A 75 8.28 5.26 -11.29
C THR A 75 8.60 5.93 -12.63
N HIS A 76 7.73 6.83 -13.12
CA HIS A 76 8.16 7.72 -14.21
C HIS A 76 9.32 8.61 -13.75
N TRP A 77 10.16 8.99 -14.71
CA TRP A 77 11.46 9.58 -14.43
C TRP A 77 11.37 10.84 -13.56
N ASP A 78 10.42 11.70 -13.87
CA ASP A 78 10.14 12.95 -13.17
C ASP A 78 9.70 12.77 -11.70
N HIS A 79 9.34 11.57 -11.27
CA HIS A 79 9.01 11.23 -9.88
C HIS A 79 10.15 10.57 -9.10
N ILE A 80 11.22 10.12 -9.77
CA ILE A 80 12.33 9.40 -9.13
C ILE A 80 13.72 9.96 -9.44
N GLN A 81 13.84 10.90 -10.38
CA GLN A 81 15.12 11.45 -10.86
C GLN A 81 15.97 12.10 -9.76
N GLY A 82 15.34 12.67 -8.73
CA GLY A 82 16.04 13.29 -7.61
C GLY A 82 16.51 12.29 -6.55
N PHE A 83 16.05 11.04 -6.58
CA PHE A 83 16.38 10.03 -5.58
C PHE A 83 17.90 9.80 -5.41
N PRO A 84 18.70 9.62 -6.47
CA PRO A 84 20.16 9.49 -6.33
C PRO A 84 20.84 10.74 -5.76
N PHE A 85 20.16 11.89 -5.78
CA PHE A 85 20.67 13.19 -5.31
C PHE A 85 20.05 13.62 -3.98
N PHE A 86 19.26 12.76 -3.34
CA PHE A 86 18.66 13.04 -2.04
C PHE A 86 19.73 12.89 -0.93
N ALA A 87 20.40 14.01 -0.64
CA ALA A 87 21.57 14.08 0.24
C ALA A 87 21.42 13.35 1.60
N PRO A 88 20.24 13.31 2.25
CA PRO A 88 20.04 12.55 3.49
C PRO A 88 20.36 11.06 3.43
N LEU A 89 20.29 10.42 2.26
CA LEU A 89 20.61 8.99 2.10
C LEU A 89 22.09 8.69 2.27
N PHE A 90 22.95 9.69 2.14
CA PHE A 90 24.41 9.56 2.28
C PHE A 90 24.89 9.76 3.72
N VAL A 91 24.00 10.14 4.66
CA VAL A 91 24.36 10.41 6.05
C VAL A 91 24.29 9.14 6.89
N SER A 92 25.44 8.76 7.47
CA SER A 92 25.54 7.60 8.35
C SER A 92 24.61 7.68 9.57
N GLY A 93 23.94 6.58 9.88
CA GLY A 93 22.98 6.46 10.98
C GLY A 93 21.59 7.01 10.67
N GLY A 94 21.36 7.58 9.47
CA GLY A 94 20.02 7.96 9.03
C GLY A 94 19.16 6.73 8.78
N GLN A 95 17.84 6.86 8.92
CA GLN A 95 16.88 5.78 8.68
C GLN A 95 15.77 6.23 7.74
N TRP A 96 15.63 5.56 6.60
CA TRP A 96 14.64 5.92 5.59
C TRP A 96 13.81 4.72 5.18
N ASP A 97 12.49 4.89 5.21
CA ASP A 97 11.54 3.92 4.71
C ASP A 97 10.98 4.41 3.36
N ILE A 98 11.20 3.63 2.30
CA ILE A 98 10.78 3.95 0.95
C ILE A 98 9.64 3.03 0.57
N TYR A 99 8.51 3.64 0.23
CA TYR A 99 7.31 2.99 -0.20
C TYR A 99 7.07 3.31 -1.67
N GLY A 100 6.64 2.35 -2.46
CA GLY A 100 6.27 2.58 -3.87
C GLY A 100 5.31 1.52 -4.37
N PRO A 101 4.64 1.70 -5.52
CA PRO A 101 3.69 0.73 -6.01
C PRO A 101 4.34 -0.64 -6.25
N ALA A 102 3.71 -1.68 -5.75
CA ALA A 102 4.05 -3.06 -6.07
C ALA A 102 3.83 -3.29 -7.57
N ALA A 103 4.81 -3.90 -8.23
CA ALA A 103 4.63 -4.43 -9.58
C ALA A 103 4.64 -5.97 -9.56
N LEU A 104 4.15 -6.60 -10.64
CA LEU A 104 4.18 -8.07 -10.74
C LEU A 104 5.57 -8.58 -11.15
N GLY A 105 6.42 -7.70 -11.71
CA GLY A 105 7.76 -8.04 -12.17
C GLY A 105 8.89 -7.58 -11.23
N GLN A 106 8.99 -6.28 -10.96
CA GLN A 106 10.11 -5.68 -10.23
C GLN A 106 9.63 -4.99 -8.94
N SER A 107 10.39 -5.14 -7.87
CA SER A 107 10.20 -4.38 -6.63
C SER A 107 10.64 -2.93 -6.79
N ILE A 108 10.13 -2.04 -5.92
CA ILE A 108 10.56 -0.64 -5.87
C ILE A 108 12.08 -0.52 -5.63
N ARG A 109 12.68 -1.44 -4.86
CA ARG A 109 14.13 -1.50 -4.63
C ARG A 109 14.88 -1.71 -5.94
N GLU A 110 14.45 -2.69 -6.75
CA GLU A 110 15.11 -3.02 -8.02
C GLU A 110 14.99 -1.88 -9.02
N THR A 111 13.82 -1.24 -9.11
CA THR A 111 13.62 -0.08 -9.99
C THR A 111 14.53 1.09 -9.59
N LEU A 112 14.61 1.41 -8.29
CA LEU A 112 15.50 2.48 -7.81
C LEU A 112 16.98 2.11 -7.91
N ALA A 113 17.34 0.84 -7.72
CA ALA A 113 18.71 0.38 -7.93
C ALA A 113 19.14 0.47 -9.41
N ALA A 114 18.22 0.26 -10.35
CA ALA A 114 18.52 0.30 -11.78
C ALA A 114 18.99 1.67 -12.26
N GLN A 115 18.42 2.78 -11.75
CA GLN A 115 18.91 4.13 -12.06
C GLN A 115 20.26 4.44 -11.42
N MET A 116 20.68 3.64 -10.44
CA MET A 116 21.95 3.79 -9.71
C MET A 116 23.01 2.78 -10.17
N GLN A 117 22.81 2.13 -11.31
CA GLN A 117 23.86 1.33 -11.93
C GLN A 117 25.06 2.22 -12.30
N TYR A 118 26.28 1.69 -12.18
CA TYR A 118 27.53 2.43 -12.37
C TYR A 118 27.62 3.19 -13.71
N SER A 119 26.95 2.69 -14.74
CA SER A 119 26.85 3.34 -16.05
C SER A 119 26.12 4.69 -16.03
N TYR A 120 25.22 4.91 -15.06
CA TYR A 120 24.36 6.08 -14.94
C TYR A 120 24.71 6.93 -13.70
N PHE A 121 25.19 6.30 -12.64
CA PHE A 121 25.48 6.96 -11.37
C PHE A 121 26.68 6.32 -10.66
N PRO A 122 27.57 7.09 -10.00
CA PRO A 122 28.84 6.58 -9.49
C PRO A 122 28.75 5.70 -8.22
N LEU A 123 27.57 5.58 -7.60
CA LEU A 123 27.36 4.82 -6.36
C LEU A 123 26.16 3.89 -6.50
N ALA A 124 26.31 2.64 -6.08
CA ALA A 124 25.20 1.70 -5.98
C ALA A 124 24.33 2.01 -4.76
N LEU A 125 23.09 1.51 -4.79
CA LEU A 125 22.13 1.68 -3.69
C LEU A 125 22.63 1.10 -2.36
N ASP A 126 23.42 0.02 -2.40
CA ASP A 126 23.98 -0.64 -1.22
C ASP A 126 25.22 0.09 -0.65
N GLU A 127 25.70 1.15 -1.31
CA GLU A 127 26.81 2.01 -0.87
C GLU A 127 26.33 3.27 -0.12
N MET A 128 25.03 3.37 0.16
CA MET A 128 24.43 4.50 0.88
C MET A 128 24.82 4.51 2.36
N GLY A 129 24.93 5.71 2.93
CA GLY A 129 25.28 5.90 4.34
C GLY A 129 24.13 5.60 5.31
N ALA A 130 22.91 5.88 4.89
CA ALA A 130 21.71 5.63 5.68
C ALA A 130 21.25 4.16 5.58
N THR A 131 20.53 3.70 6.60
CA THR A 131 19.76 2.46 6.53
C THR A 131 18.47 2.71 5.76
N ILE A 132 18.30 2.03 4.63
CA ILE A 132 17.14 2.19 3.75
C ILE A 132 16.32 0.90 3.72
N ARG A 133 15.03 1.00 4.01
CA ARG A 133 14.06 -0.09 3.96
C ARG A 133 13.09 0.16 2.81
N PHE A 134 12.76 -0.88 2.05
CA PHE A 134 11.89 -0.78 0.87
C PHE A 134 10.60 -1.57 1.08
N HIS A 135 9.48 -0.97 0.68
CA HIS A 135 8.13 -1.47 0.92
C HIS A 135 7.30 -1.35 -0.36
N ASP A 136 6.94 -2.49 -0.94
CA ASP A 136 6.04 -2.54 -2.10
C ASP A 136 4.58 -2.39 -1.65
N LEU A 137 3.91 -1.35 -2.16
CA LEU A 137 2.57 -0.94 -1.79
C LEU A 137 1.51 -1.35 -2.81
N VAL A 138 0.36 -1.77 -2.31
CA VAL A 138 -0.90 -1.90 -3.04
C VAL A 138 -1.92 -0.95 -2.41
N GLU A 139 -3.11 -0.86 -3.00
CA GLU A 139 -4.25 -0.14 -2.40
C GLU A 139 -4.57 -0.68 -0.99
N GLY A 140 -4.70 0.22 -0.01
CA GLY A 140 -4.81 -0.15 1.41
C GLY A 140 -4.53 0.99 2.36
N THR A 141 -4.32 0.67 3.65
CA THR A 141 -3.99 1.66 4.69
C THR A 141 -2.72 1.23 5.43
N LEU A 142 -1.86 2.20 5.73
CA LEU A 142 -0.72 2.04 6.62
C LEU A 142 -0.63 3.22 7.61
N GLU A 143 0.15 3.04 8.66
CA GLU A 143 0.45 4.09 9.64
C GLU A 143 1.94 4.40 9.63
N ILE A 144 2.28 5.69 9.59
CA ILE A 144 3.64 6.19 9.74
C ILE A 144 3.62 7.21 10.87
N ASP A 145 4.17 6.83 12.01
CA ASP A 145 4.17 7.63 13.24
C ASP A 145 2.74 8.13 13.60
N ASP A 146 2.48 9.44 13.55
CA ASP A 146 1.16 10.05 13.86
C ASP A 146 0.29 10.31 12.61
N ILE A 147 0.62 9.68 11.47
CA ILE A 147 -0.09 9.84 10.20
C ILE A 147 -0.72 8.51 9.78
N ARG A 148 -2.04 8.52 9.54
CA ARG A 148 -2.71 7.43 8.84
C ARG A 148 -2.70 7.70 7.35
N ILE A 149 -2.18 6.77 6.56
CA ILE A 149 -2.04 6.90 5.11
C ILE A 149 -2.94 5.89 4.42
N THR A 150 -3.85 6.36 3.58
CA THR A 150 -4.63 5.52 2.67
C THR A 150 -4.04 5.61 1.27
N ALA A 151 -3.53 4.50 0.75
CA ALA A 151 -3.03 4.38 -0.62
C ALA A 151 -4.13 3.86 -1.53
N ARG A 152 -4.24 4.43 -2.74
CA ARG A 152 -5.25 4.02 -3.72
C ARG A 152 -4.74 4.12 -5.15
N TYR A 153 -5.06 3.15 -6.00
CA TYR A 153 -4.67 3.25 -7.40
C TYR A 153 -5.41 4.39 -8.12
N LEU A 154 -4.64 5.17 -8.88
CA LEU A 154 -5.11 6.23 -9.77
C LEU A 154 -5.27 5.70 -11.20
N ASN A 155 -5.85 6.53 -12.07
CA ASN A 155 -6.07 6.21 -13.46
C ASN A 155 -4.91 6.75 -14.32
N HIS A 156 -3.90 5.93 -14.53
CA HIS A 156 -2.67 6.32 -15.21
C HIS A 156 -2.12 5.17 -16.07
N PRO A 157 -1.35 5.41 -17.15
CA PRO A 157 -0.76 4.37 -17.99
C PRO A 157 0.27 3.46 -17.32
N LEU A 158 0.70 3.80 -16.10
CA LEU A 158 1.50 2.97 -15.21
C LEU A 158 0.75 2.77 -13.89
N VAL A 159 1.00 1.67 -13.18
CA VAL A 159 0.45 1.48 -11.83
C VAL A 159 0.90 2.64 -10.94
N THR A 160 -0.08 3.43 -10.51
CA THR A 160 0.15 4.70 -9.83
C THR A 160 -0.72 4.76 -8.59
N LEU A 161 -0.13 5.15 -7.46
CA LEU A 161 -0.80 5.32 -6.18
C LEU A 161 -0.98 6.80 -5.85
N GLY A 162 -2.20 7.15 -5.46
CA GLY A 162 -2.51 8.36 -4.72
C GLY A 162 -2.51 8.08 -3.22
N TYR A 163 -2.19 9.09 -2.43
CA TYR A 163 -2.05 8.97 -0.98
C TYR A 163 -2.91 9.99 -0.26
N ARG A 164 -3.73 9.53 0.67
CA ARG A 164 -4.48 10.37 1.62
C ARG A 164 -3.82 10.26 2.99
N PHE A 165 -3.45 11.41 3.56
CA PHE A 165 -2.82 11.56 4.85
C PHE A 165 -3.83 12.15 5.83
N ASP A 166 -4.37 11.34 6.72
CA ASP A 166 -5.21 11.78 7.82
C ASP A 166 -4.33 11.95 9.08
N MET A 167 -4.30 13.17 9.60
CA MET A 167 -3.54 13.60 10.77
C MET A 167 -4.49 14.19 11.82
N ALA A 168 -4.00 14.55 13.01
CA ALA A 168 -4.81 15.09 14.10
C ALA A 168 -5.66 16.33 13.71
N GLY A 169 -6.89 16.08 13.23
CA GLY A 169 -7.86 17.08 12.81
C GLY A 169 -7.61 17.74 11.44
N THR A 170 -6.69 17.20 10.63
CA THR A 170 -6.37 17.71 9.29
C THR A 170 -6.14 16.58 8.30
N SER A 171 -6.47 16.80 7.02
CA SER A 171 -6.30 15.80 5.95
C SER A 171 -5.70 16.41 4.68
N VAL A 172 -4.74 15.68 4.09
CA VAL A 172 -4.09 16.03 2.80
C VAL A 172 -4.27 14.87 1.84
N VAL A 173 -4.56 15.14 0.57
CA VAL A 173 -4.57 14.09 -0.47
C VAL A 173 -3.63 14.48 -1.59
N HIS A 174 -2.73 13.58 -1.96
CA HIS A 174 -1.91 13.65 -3.17
C HIS A 174 -2.48 12.69 -4.21
N ALA A 175 -3.04 13.24 -5.28
CA ALA A 175 -3.67 12.51 -6.39
C ALA A 175 -3.16 13.08 -7.73
N CYS A 176 -1.84 13.17 -7.86
CA CYS A 176 -1.17 13.57 -9.09
C CYS A 176 -1.14 12.41 -10.10
N ASP A 177 -1.09 12.74 -11.39
CA ASP A 177 -1.05 11.77 -12.50
C ASP A 177 -2.30 10.90 -12.56
N HIS A 178 -3.45 11.57 -12.52
CA HIS A 178 -4.76 10.95 -12.62
C HIS A 178 -5.51 11.46 -13.84
N GLU A 179 -6.17 10.57 -14.57
CA GLU A 179 -7.07 10.89 -15.68
C GLU A 179 -8.55 10.56 -15.35
N PRO A 180 -9.53 11.35 -15.80
CA PRO A 180 -10.94 10.97 -15.73
C PRO A 180 -11.21 9.54 -16.23
N PHE A 181 -12.02 8.76 -15.49
CA PHE A 181 -12.38 7.41 -15.93
C PHE A 181 -13.40 7.42 -17.08
N SER A 182 -14.16 8.52 -17.22
CA SER A 182 -15.07 8.75 -18.33
C SER A 182 -14.69 9.99 -19.12
N TYR A 183 -14.84 9.89 -20.44
CA TYR A 183 -14.58 10.98 -21.40
C TYR A 183 -15.84 11.66 -21.90
N ASP A 184 -17.02 11.32 -21.36
CA ASP A 184 -18.30 11.78 -21.89
C ASP A 184 -18.53 13.28 -21.61
N PRO A 185 -18.54 14.15 -22.64
CA PRO A 185 -18.80 15.58 -22.47
C PRO A 185 -20.24 15.88 -22.07
N ALA A 186 -21.19 14.96 -22.27
CA ALA A 186 -22.60 15.11 -21.89
C ALA A 186 -22.82 14.85 -20.40
N ALA A 187 -21.83 14.28 -19.70
CA ALA A 187 -21.86 13.98 -18.28
C ALA A 187 -21.40 15.17 -17.41
N GLN A 188 -21.69 16.41 -17.83
CA GLN A 188 -21.24 17.64 -17.15
C GLN A 188 -21.62 17.71 -15.65
N ASP A 189 -22.61 16.91 -15.21
CA ASP A 189 -22.99 16.77 -13.79
C ASP A 189 -23.03 15.30 -13.27
N ALA A 190 -22.73 14.30 -14.12
CA ALA A 190 -22.85 12.88 -13.76
C ALA A 190 -21.48 12.19 -13.76
N LEU A 191 -20.81 12.22 -12.61
CA LEU A 191 -19.56 11.46 -12.41
C LEU A 191 -19.80 9.96 -12.69
N SER A 192 -18.89 9.34 -13.45
CA SER A 192 -18.86 7.88 -13.61
C SER A 192 -18.78 7.20 -12.25
N GLU A 193 -19.06 5.90 -12.17
CA GLU A 193 -18.95 5.19 -10.90
C GLU A 193 -17.53 5.31 -10.32
N ARG A 194 -16.51 5.15 -11.16
CA ARG A 194 -15.10 5.22 -10.76
C ARG A 194 -14.67 6.64 -10.38
N ASP A 195 -15.19 7.66 -11.07
CA ASP A 195 -14.97 9.06 -10.68
C ASP A 195 -15.67 9.38 -9.34
N ARG A 196 -16.85 8.80 -9.07
CA ARG A 196 -17.51 8.92 -7.75
C ARG A 196 -16.71 8.26 -6.65
N GLU A 197 -16.17 7.07 -6.92
CA GLU A 197 -15.24 6.45 -5.99
C GLU A 197 -14.04 7.38 -5.75
N HIS A 198 -13.41 7.90 -6.82
CA HIS A 198 -12.26 8.81 -6.70
C HIS A 198 -12.61 10.06 -5.88
N ALA A 199 -13.78 10.68 -6.10
CA ALA A 199 -14.31 11.76 -5.27
C ALA A 199 -14.46 11.34 -3.79
N GLY A 200 -14.85 10.10 -3.53
CA GLY A 200 -14.88 9.50 -2.19
C GLY A 200 -13.52 9.47 -1.50
N PHE A 201 -12.43 9.24 -2.24
CA PHE A 201 -11.06 9.30 -1.73
C PHE A 201 -10.63 10.74 -1.40
N LEU A 202 -11.05 11.72 -2.21
CA LEU A 202 -10.80 13.16 -1.99
C LEU A 202 -11.67 13.78 -0.88
N LYS A 203 -12.67 13.05 -0.40
CA LYS A 203 -13.78 13.59 0.39
C LYS A 203 -13.33 14.41 1.59
N ASN A 204 -13.86 15.63 1.70
CA ASN A 204 -13.66 16.60 2.78
C ASN A 204 -12.20 16.93 3.11
N ALA A 205 -11.27 16.71 2.18
CA ALA A 205 -9.86 16.99 2.41
C ALA A 205 -9.61 18.50 2.65
N ASP A 206 -8.72 18.82 3.59
CA ASP A 206 -8.31 20.22 3.84
C ASP A 206 -7.44 20.75 2.70
N LEU A 207 -6.65 19.87 2.08
CA LEU A 207 -5.86 20.14 0.90
C LEU A 207 -5.86 18.92 -0.03
N VAL A 208 -6.22 19.12 -1.30
CA VAL A 208 -5.95 18.17 -2.38
C VAL A 208 -4.84 18.75 -3.26
N ILE A 209 -3.82 17.94 -3.51
CA ILE A 209 -2.74 18.18 -4.47
C ILE A 209 -3.06 17.30 -5.67
N HIS A 210 -3.38 17.92 -6.80
CA HIS A 210 -3.82 17.21 -8.00
C HIS A 210 -3.08 17.77 -9.22
N ASP A 211 -2.76 16.91 -10.18
CA ASP A 211 -2.24 17.38 -11.46
C ASP A 211 -3.32 18.20 -12.19
N ALA A 212 -2.89 19.23 -12.90
CA ALA A 212 -3.76 19.98 -13.78
C ALA A 212 -2.99 20.40 -15.03
N GLN A 213 -2.36 19.40 -15.64
CA GLN A 213 -1.39 19.62 -16.72
C GLN A 213 -2.04 20.26 -17.95
N TYR A 214 -3.31 19.93 -18.20
CA TYR A 214 -4.04 20.35 -19.40
C TYR A 214 -5.25 21.23 -19.11
N THR A 215 -5.51 22.16 -20.03
CA THR A 215 -6.80 22.84 -20.14
C THR A 215 -7.83 21.93 -20.78
N ASP A 216 -9.12 22.23 -20.57
CA ASP A 216 -10.22 21.45 -21.16
C ASP A 216 -10.13 21.39 -22.69
N ALA A 217 -9.64 22.46 -23.32
CA ALA A 217 -9.42 22.53 -24.77
C ALA A 217 -8.27 21.62 -25.25
N GLU A 218 -7.18 21.56 -24.48
CA GLU A 218 -6.01 20.71 -24.79
C GLU A 218 -6.30 19.23 -24.60
N TYR A 219 -7.16 18.89 -23.63
CA TYR A 219 -7.36 17.51 -23.16
C TYR A 219 -7.86 16.55 -24.23
N SER A 220 -8.67 17.03 -25.19
CA SER A 220 -9.16 16.20 -26.29
C SER A 220 -8.05 15.47 -27.07
N ALA A 221 -6.87 16.08 -27.19
CA ALA A 221 -5.68 15.53 -27.85
C ALA A 221 -4.72 14.80 -26.90
N LYS A 222 -5.06 14.71 -25.61
CA LYS A 222 -4.21 14.18 -24.52
C LYS A 222 -4.86 13.00 -23.77
N LYS A 223 -6.01 12.50 -24.25
CA LYS A 223 -6.67 11.34 -23.67
C LYS A 223 -5.75 10.12 -23.66
N GLY A 224 -5.73 9.39 -22.56
CA GLY A 224 -4.87 8.23 -22.31
C GLY A 224 -3.44 8.59 -21.91
N TRP A 225 -3.12 9.86 -21.69
CA TRP A 225 -1.79 10.28 -21.22
C TRP A 225 -1.70 10.25 -19.69
N GLY A 226 -2.82 10.03 -18.98
CA GLY A 226 -2.81 9.86 -17.53
C GLY A 226 -2.82 11.15 -16.72
N HIS A 227 -3.33 12.25 -17.29
CA HIS A 227 -3.43 13.55 -16.60
C HIS A 227 -4.81 14.17 -16.79
N SER A 228 -5.19 15.04 -15.86
CA SER A 228 -6.52 15.62 -15.78
C SER A 228 -6.64 17.00 -16.43
N PRO A 229 -7.80 17.30 -17.03
CA PRO A 229 -8.17 18.66 -17.37
C PRO A 229 -8.63 19.43 -16.13
N LEU A 230 -8.33 20.74 -16.08
CA LEU A 230 -8.70 21.62 -14.97
C LEU A 230 -10.20 21.62 -14.61
N GLY A 231 -11.09 21.58 -15.62
CA GLY A 231 -12.53 21.56 -15.40
C GLY A 231 -12.99 20.31 -14.64
N TYR A 232 -12.39 19.16 -14.93
CA TYR A 232 -12.63 17.91 -14.20
C TYR A 232 -12.19 18.02 -12.75
N VAL A 233 -10.95 18.46 -12.50
CA VAL A 233 -10.39 18.56 -11.14
C VAL A 233 -11.22 19.51 -10.28
N SER A 234 -11.63 20.65 -10.84
CA SER A 234 -12.53 21.60 -10.18
C SER A 234 -13.89 20.98 -9.83
N ALA A 235 -14.49 20.24 -10.78
CA ALA A 235 -15.79 19.60 -10.58
C ALA A 235 -15.74 18.50 -9.52
N ILE A 236 -14.76 17.60 -9.59
CA ILE A 236 -14.66 16.47 -8.66
C ILE A 236 -14.28 16.92 -7.24
N CYS A 237 -13.37 17.88 -7.09
CA CYS A 237 -12.99 18.41 -5.78
C CYS A 237 -14.17 19.14 -5.11
N ARG A 238 -14.97 19.88 -5.90
CA ARG A 238 -16.22 20.50 -5.41
C ARG A 238 -17.23 19.45 -4.97
N ALA A 239 -17.45 18.41 -5.78
CA ALA A 239 -18.35 17.32 -5.43
C ALA A 239 -17.89 16.55 -4.17
N ALA A 240 -16.58 16.46 -3.96
CA ALA A 240 -15.97 15.84 -2.79
C ALA A 240 -15.95 16.74 -1.53
N GLY A 241 -16.35 18.02 -1.61
CA GLY A 241 -16.32 18.94 -0.47
C GLY A 241 -14.91 19.35 -0.04
N VAL A 242 -13.96 19.37 -0.97
CA VAL A 242 -12.57 19.77 -0.72
C VAL A 242 -12.49 21.26 -0.37
N LYS A 243 -11.66 21.60 0.63
CA LYS A 243 -11.50 23.00 1.07
C LYS A 243 -10.52 23.77 0.20
N ARG A 244 -9.35 23.17 -0.11
CA ARG A 244 -8.28 23.79 -0.90
C ARG A 244 -7.75 22.83 -1.95
N VAL A 245 -7.52 23.31 -3.17
CA VAL A 245 -6.86 22.55 -4.24
C VAL A 245 -5.57 23.25 -4.65
N ALA A 246 -4.47 22.51 -4.59
CA ALA A 246 -3.18 22.87 -5.16
C ALA A 246 -3.02 22.18 -6.52
N PHE A 247 -3.10 22.95 -7.60
CA PHE A 247 -2.76 22.45 -8.93
C PHE A 247 -1.25 22.31 -9.05
N THR A 248 -0.77 21.12 -9.36
CA THR A 248 0.65 20.81 -9.56
C THR A 248 0.86 20.08 -10.89
N HIS A 249 2.06 19.55 -11.10
CA HIS A 249 2.43 18.81 -12.31
C HIS A 249 2.24 19.66 -13.58
N HIS A 250 2.63 20.93 -13.47
CA HIS A 250 2.41 21.91 -14.52
C HIS A 250 3.11 21.46 -15.80
N ASP A 251 2.44 21.63 -16.94
CA ASP A 251 3.01 21.25 -18.24
C ASP A 251 4.39 21.91 -18.46
N PRO A 252 5.42 21.18 -18.94
CA PRO A 252 6.76 21.72 -19.17
C PRO A 252 6.82 22.96 -20.06
N LEU A 253 5.84 23.17 -20.93
CA LEU A 253 5.76 24.32 -21.84
C LEU A 253 4.93 25.47 -21.25
N ARG A 254 4.33 25.29 -20.07
CA ARG A 254 3.52 26.32 -19.42
C ARG A 254 4.40 27.38 -18.75
N THR A 255 4.26 28.60 -19.23
CA THR A 255 4.86 29.79 -18.62
C THR A 255 4.08 30.22 -17.37
N ASP A 256 4.73 30.98 -16.48
CA ASP A 256 4.07 31.49 -15.27
C ASP A 256 2.84 32.37 -15.60
N ASP A 257 2.90 33.19 -16.65
CA ASP A 257 1.78 34.07 -17.05
C ASP A 257 0.60 33.27 -17.62
N GLN A 258 0.84 32.08 -18.17
CA GLN A 258 -0.23 31.17 -18.57
C GLN A 258 -0.85 30.48 -17.35
N LEU A 259 -0.04 30.08 -16.36
CA LEU A 259 -0.54 29.49 -15.11
C LEU A 259 -1.43 30.46 -14.34
N ASP A 260 -1.04 31.74 -14.24
CA ASP A 260 -1.90 32.76 -13.61
C ASP A 260 -3.27 32.86 -14.27
N ARG A 261 -3.29 32.94 -15.60
CA ARG A 261 -4.52 33.06 -16.38
C ARG A 261 -5.43 31.84 -16.19
N ILE A 262 -4.83 30.65 -16.11
CA ILE A 262 -5.52 29.40 -15.84
C ILE A 262 -6.15 29.44 -14.45
N VAL A 263 -5.38 29.74 -13.41
CA VAL A 263 -5.86 29.77 -12.03
C VAL A 263 -6.94 30.82 -11.86
N GLU A 264 -6.78 31.99 -12.46
CA GLU A 264 -7.78 33.06 -12.42
C GLU A 264 -9.08 32.65 -13.12
N SER A 265 -9.00 31.94 -14.26
CA SER A 265 -10.18 31.39 -14.93
C SER A 265 -10.93 30.40 -14.04
N VAL A 266 -10.23 29.53 -13.30
CA VAL A 266 -10.88 28.56 -12.40
C VAL A 266 -11.51 29.28 -11.21
N ARG A 267 -10.84 30.28 -10.64
CA ARG A 267 -11.40 31.10 -9.54
C ARG A 267 -12.67 31.84 -9.97
N ALA A 268 -12.70 32.38 -11.18
CA ALA A 268 -13.87 33.03 -11.73
C ALA A 268 -15.06 32.07 -11.88
N ASP A 269 -14.83 30.83 -12.38
CA ASP A 269 -15.88 29.79 -12.45
C ASP A 269 -16.40 29.40 -11.06
N LEU A 270 -15.50 29.20 -10.09
CA LEU A 270 -15.89 28.88 -8.70
C LEU A 270 -16.71 29.99 -8.05
N LEU A 271 -16.35 31.26 -8.28
CA LEU A 271 -17.11 32.41 -7.82
C LEU A 271 -18.51 32.45 -8.45
N ALA A 272 -18.61 32.23 -9.77
CA ALA A 272 -19.89 32.17 -10.47
C ALA A 272 -20.80 31.05 -9.94
N ARG A 273 -20.20 29.93 -9.52
CA ARG A 273 -20.88 28.78 -8.89
C ARG A 273 -21.11 28.92 -7.38
N LYS A 274 -20.72 30.04 -6.77
CA LYS A 274 -20.81 30.31 -5.31
C LYS A 274 -20.14 29.20 -4.46
N SER A 275 -19.00 28.70 -4.93
CA SER A 275 -18.21 27.70 -4.22
C SER A 275 -17.21 28.34 -3.28
N ASP A 276 -17.12 27.86 -2.04
CA ASP A 276 -16.14 28.32 -1.04
C ASP A 276 -14.76 27.64 -1.18
N MET A 277 -14.62 26.68 -2.10
CA MET A 277 -13.36 25.99 -2.38
C MET A 277 -12.30 26.97 -2.89
N HIS A 278 -11.12 26.97 -2.26
CA HIS A 278 -10.00 27.82 -2.65
C HIS A 278 -9.03 27.06 -3.58
N VAL A 279 -8.56 27.70 -4.64
CA VAL A 279 -7.61 27.08 -5.60
C VAL A 279 -6.38 27.94 -5.85
N PHE A 280 -5.25 27.30 -6.09
CA PHE A 280 -3.99 27.94 -6.47
C PHE A 280 -3.10 26.98 -7.28
N ALA A 281 -2.20 27.53 -8.09
CA ALA A 281 -1.11 26.76 -8.67
C ALA A 281 0.02 26.65 -7.63
N ALA A 282 0.45 25.44 -7.33
CA ALA A 282 1.59 25.17 -6.46
C ALA A 282 2.87 25.74 -7.09
N ALA A 283 3.73 26.31 -6.26
CA ALA A 283 5.04 26.80 -6.64
C ALA A 283 6.16 26.12 -5.83
N ASP A 284 7.34 25.93 -6.43
CA ASP A 284 8.52 25.48 -5.71
C ASP A 284 8.76 26.38 -4.48
N GLN A 285 9.13 25.78 -3.34
CA GLN A 285 9.28 26.39 -2.02
C GLN A 285 7.99 26.90 -1.34
N GLN A 286 6.82 26.78 -1.97
CA GLN A 286 5.58 27.22 -1.35
C GLN A 286 5.23 26.34 -0.15
N ILE A 287 4.81 26.98 0.95
CA ILE A 287 4.38 26.32 2.19
C ILE A 287 2.88 26.54 2.39
N VAL A 288 2.16 25.49 2.77
CA VAL A 288 0.77 25.52 3.18
C VAL A 288 0.66 24.98 4.60
N GLU A 289 0.20 25.82 5.53
CA GLU A 289 -0.13 25.41 6.89
C GLU A 289 -1.61 25.01 7.02
N LEU A 290 -1.84 23.89 7.69
CA LEU A 290 -3.15 23.33 7.97
C LEU A 290 -3.33 23.24 9.49
N HIS A 291 -4.35 23.92 9.98
CA HIS A 291 -4.71 23.93 11.39
C HIS A 291 -5.94 23.06 11.61
N ALA A 292 -5.93 22.27 12.68
CA ALA A 292 -7.02 21.37 13.02
C ALA A 292 -8.36 22.11 13.10
N SER A 293 -9.36 21.56 12.41
CA SER A 293 -10.76 21.94 12.64
C SER A 293 -11.20 21.40 13.99
N ALA A 294 -11.79 22.24 14.85
CA ALA A 294 -12.33 21.78 16.13
C ALA A 294 -13.35 20.64 15.92
N GLY A 295 -13.11 19.47 16.52
CA GLY A 295 -14.10 18.39 16.61
C GLY A 295 -14.06 17.28 15.56
N ALA A 296 -13.03 17.17 14.72
CA ALA A 296 -12.88 16.02 13.83
C ALA A 296 -12.26 14.81 14.57
N PRO A 297 -12.99 13.68 14.76
CA PRO A 297 -12.41 12.47 15.31
C PRO A 297 -11.37 11.89 14.34
N LEU A 298 -10.35 11.22 14.88
CA LEU A 298 -9.52 10.32 14.08
C LEU A 298 -10.45 9.28 13.44
N PRO A 299 -10.33 8.99 12.13
CA PRO A 299 -11.16 7.96 11.51
C PRO A 299 -10.92 6.63 12.21
N ASP A 300 -12.01 5.91 12.52
CA ASP A 300 -11.99 4.57 13.12
C ASP A 300 -10.99 3.67 12.43
N ALA A 301 -10.23 2.89 13.21
CA ALA A 301 -9.29 1.88 12.75
C ALA A 301 -10.02 0.76 11.98
N GLY A 302 -10.54 1.06 10.79
CA GLY A 302 -11.00 0.06 9.84
C GLY A 302 -9.86 -0.92 9.55
N ALA A 303 -10.21 -2.19 9.42
CA ALA A 303 -9.30 -3.31 9.20
C ALA A 303 -8.21 -2.93 8.18
N ALA A 304 -7.01 -2.67 8.70
CA ALA A 304 -5.87 -2.26 7.91
C ALA A 304 -5.48 -3.45 7.02
N THR A 305 -5.74 -3.39 5.72
CA THR A 305 -4.95 -4.16 4.76
C THR A 305 -3.65 -3.41 4.57
N SER A 306 -2.62 -3.85 5.29
CA SER A 306 -1.25 -3.44 4.98
C SER A 306 -0.92 -3.96 3.60
N ALA A 307 -0.44 -3.08 2.75
CA ALA A 307 0.23 -3.55 1.57
C ALA A 307 1.49 -4.30 1.97
N THR A 308 1.61 -5.53 1.47
CA THR A 308 2.82 -6.36 1.54
C THR A 308 2.97 -7.01 0.18
N ALA A 309 4.21 -7.32 -0.20
CA ALA A 309 4.55 -7.93 -1.49
C ALA A 309 3.56 -9.07 -1.85
N PRO A 310 2.97 -9.05 -3.05
CA PRO A 310 1.95 -10.02 -3.40
C PRO A 310 2.61 -11.41 -3.45
N ALA A 311 2.06 -12.37 -2.72
CA ALA A 311 2.40 -13.78 -2.88
C ALA A 311 1.82 -14.26 -4.22
N MET A 312 2.46 -13.88 -5.33
CA MET A 312 1.99 -14.21 -6.67
C MET A 312 2.36 -15.66 -7.00
N LYS A 313 1.46 -16.59 -6.71
CA LYS A 313 1.50 -17.94 -7.29
C LYS A 313 0.48 -18.01 -8.43
N GLU A 314 0.98 -18.29 -9.64
CA GLU A 314 0.23 -18.65 -10.85
C GLU A 314 -1.16 -18.02 -11.07
N SER A 315 -1.32 -16.71 -10.88
CA SER A 315 -2.58 -16.02 -11.16
C SER A 315 -2.99 -16.23 -12.61
N THR A 316 -4.28 -16.50 -12.82
CA THR A 316 -4.86 -16.71 -14.14
C THR A 316 -5.89 -15.63 -14.44
N VAL A 317 -5.81 -15.03 -15.62
CA VAL A 317 -6.86 -14.17 -16.19
C VAL A 317 -7.66 -14.99 -17.19
N VAL A 318 -8.99 -14.99 -17.04
CA VAL A 318 -9.90 -15.56 -18.04
C VAL A 318 -10.41 -14.45 -18.95
N MET A 319 -10.34 -14.66 -20.25
CA MET A 319 -10.64 -13.65 -21.26
C MET A 319 -11.69 -14.16 -22.24
N GLY A 320 -12.86 -13.54 -22.27
CA GLY A 320 -13.87 -13.70 -23.30
C GLY A 320 -13.92 -12.48 -24.20
N ILE A 321 -13.07 -12.46 -25.22
CA ILE A 321 -12.95 -11.36 -26.19
C ILE A 321 -13.06 -11.96 -27.59
N SER A 322 -14.00 -11.48 -28.40
CA SER A 322 -14.25 -11.98 -29.76
C SER A 322 -13.41 -11.26 -30.80
N GLU A 323 -13.15 -9.97 -30.60
CA GLU A 323 -12.33 -9.20 -31.52
C GLU A 323 -10.86 -9.64 -31.44
N THR A 324 -10.35 -10.23 -32.53
CA THR A 324 -9.00 -10.84 -32.57
C THR A 324 -7.89 -9.87 -32.18
N MET A 325 -7.89 -8.64 -32.72
CA MET A 325 -6.85 -7.65 -32.43
C MET A 325 -6.90 -7.18 -30.97
N LEU A 326 -8.10 -7.04 -30.42
CA LEU A 326 -8.32 -6.69 -29.02
C LEU A 326 -7.84 -7.81 -28.09
N ALA A 327 -8.15 -9.06 -28.42
CA ALA A 327 -7.70 -10.23 -27.66
C ALA A 327 -6.15 -10.32 -27.65
N VAL A 328 -5.50 -10.07 -28.79
CA VAL A 328 -4.02 -10.01 -28.86
C VAL A 328 -3.45 -8.92 -27.97
N ALA A 329 -3.98 -7.69 -28.05
CA ALA A 329 -3.50 -6.57 -27.25
C ALA A 329 -3.67 -6.81 -25.74
N LEU A 330 -4.82 -7.35 -25.31
CA LEU A 330 -5.06 -7.69 -23.91
C LEU A 330 -4.23 -8.89 -23.44
N ALA A 331 -3.95 -9.86 -24.32
CA ALA A 331 -3.09 -10.99 -24.03
C ALA A 331 -1.63 -10.53 -23.84
N GLU A 332 -1.14 -9.62 -24.69
CA GLU A 332 0.18 -9.00 -24.54
C GLU A 332 0.28 -8.22 -23.22
N ALA A 333 -0.73 -7.41 -22.90
CA ALA A 333 -0.81 -6.67 -21.65
C ALA A 333 -0.76 -7.58 -20.41
N THR A 334 -1.37 -8.78 -20.50
CA THR A 334 -1.40 -9.75 -19.38
C THR A 334 -0.09 -10.56 -19.29
N ARG A 335 0.46 -11.04 -20.41
CA ARG A 335 1.65 -11.90 -20.43
C ARG A 335 2.93 -11.17 -20.03
N ALA A 336 3.02 -9.86 -20.29
CA ALA A 336 4.17 -9.03 -19.90
C ALA A 336 4.46 -9.08 -18.38
N GLU A 337 3.48 -9.53 -17.58
CA GLU A 337 3.54 -9.59 -16.12
C GLU A 337 3.78 -11.01 -15.58
N GLY A 338 4.05 -12.00 -16.43
CA GLY A 338 4.20 -13.40 -16.00
C GLY A 338 2.88 -14.05 -15.55
N VAL A 339 1.74 -13.41 -15.81
CA VAL A 339 0.39 -13.90 -15.47
C VAL A 339 -0.10 -14.86 -16.54
N ARG A 340 -0.69 -15.99 -16.13
CA ARG A 340 -1.29 -16.95 -17.08
C ARG A 340 -2.59 -16.37 -17.63
N MET A 341 -2.86 -16.65 -18.91
CA MET A 341 -4.09 -16.19 -19.55
C MET A 341 -4.77 -17.37 -20.25
N SER A 342 -6.05 -17.54 -19.95
CA SER A 342 -6.94 -18.51 -20.58
C SER A 342 -7.96 -17.75 -21.42
N HIS A 343 -7.96 -17.99 -22.74
CA HIS A 343 -8.91 -17.36 -23.66
C HIS A 343 -10.09 -18.30 -23.92
N ALA A 344 -11.30 -17.77 -23.82
CA ALA A 344 -12.56 -18.45 -24.10
C ALA A 344 -13.03 -18.10 -25.52
N SER A 345 -13.56 -19.08 -26.25
CA SER A 345 -14.12 -18.88 -27.59
C SER A 345 -15.58 -18.41 -27.57
N ASP A 346 -16.29 -18.71 -26.49
CA ASP A 346 -17.73 -18.54 -26.35
C ASP A 346 -18.16 -18.47 -24.88
N ALA A 347 -19.44 -18.17 -24.64
CA ALA A 347 -20.02 -18.05 -23.31
C ALA A 347 -19.82 -19.31 -22.44
N ASP A 348 -20.06 -20.50 -22.99
CA ASP A 348 -19.99 -21.76 -22.25
C ASP A 348 -18.55 -22.07 -21.81
N SER A 349 -17.59 -21.87 -22.71
CA SER A 349 -16.16 -22.03 -22.40
C SER A 349 -15.68 -21.00 -21.39
N LEU A 350 -16.17 -19.75 -21.43
CA LEU A 350 -15.85 -18.73 -20.42
C LEU A 350 -16.34 -19.13 -19.02
N LEU A 351 -17.58 -19.59 -18.91
CA LEU A 351 -18.14 -20.06 -17.63
C LEU A 351 -17.38 -21.29 -17.11
N LYS A 352 -17.08 -22.24 -17.99
CA LYS A 352 -16.33 -23.46 -17.64
C LYS A 352 -14.91 -23.15 -17.15
N LEU A 353 -14.17 -22.31 -17.88
CA LEU A 353 -12.81 -21.92 -17.52
C LEU A 353 -12.79 -21.21 -16.16
N SER A 354 -13.70 -20.25 -15.95
CA SER A 354 -13.80 -19.48 -14.71
C SER A 354 -14.05 -20.37 -13.49
N ARG A 355 -14.88 -21.42 -13.61
CA ARG A 355 -15.20 -22.35 -12.52
C ARG A 355 -14.10 -23.38 -12.25
N SER A 356 -13.41 -23.83 -13.30
CA SER A 356 -12.40 -24.88 -13.17
C SER A 356 -11.17 -24.46 -12.38
N THR A 357 -10.82 -23.18 -12.42
CA THR A 357 -9.72 -22.58 -11.66
C THR A 357 -10.10 -21.12 -11.42
N PRO A 358 -10.49 -20.75 -10.18
CA PRO A 358 -10.95 -19.40 -9.88
C PRO A 358 -9.90 -18.37 -10.33
N PRO A 359 -10.22 -17.51 -11.32
CA PRO A 359 -9.24 -16.58 -11.86
C PRO A 359 -9.09 -15.37 -10.93
N ALA A 360 -7.92 -14.72 -11.04
CA ALA A 360 -7.66 -13.45 -10.35
C ALA A 360 -8.46 -12.29 -10.99
N LEU A 361 -8.89 -12.45 -12.25
CA LEU A 361 -9.60 -11.45 -13.04
C LEU A 361 -10.33 -12.14 -14.21
N VAL A 362 -11.54 -11.67 -14.52
CA VAL A 362 -12.27 -12.03 -15.75
C VAL A 362 -12.45 -10.78 -16.61
N LEU A 363 -12.08 -10.86 -17.90
CA LEU A 363 -12.32 -9.83 -18.91
C LEU A 363 -13.39 -10.33 -19.88
N ILE A 364 -14.44 -9.55 -20.11
CA ILE A 364 -15.55 -9.91 -21.02
C ILE A 364 -15.81 -8.76 -21.99
N GLU A 365 -15.77 -9.02 -23.29
CA GLU A 365 -16.19 -8.05 -24.32
C GLU A 365 -17.71 -7.89 -24.28
N ASP A 366 -18.22 -6.66 -24.47
CA ASP A 366 -19.65 -6.43 -24.65
C ASP A 366 -19.96 -5.95 -26.07
N PRO A 367 -20.65 -6.75 -26.92
CA PRO A 367 -21.04 -8.15 -26.70
C PRO A 367 -19.90 -9.15 -26.96
N PHE A 368 -19.92 -10.31 -26.30
CA PHE A 368 -18.96 -11.42 -26.49
C PHE A 368 -19.62 -12.57 -27.24
N SER A 369 -19.12 -12.86 -28.44
CA SER A 369 -19.58 -13.92 -29.34
C SER A 369 -21.10 -13.89 -29.55
N GLY A 370 -21.64 -12.69 -29.71
CA GLY A 370 -23.08 -12.44 -29.89
C GLY A 370 -23.91 -12.49 -28.61
N THR A 371 -23.29 -12.74 -27.45
CA THR A 371 -23.95 -12.75 -26.14
C THR A 371 -23.72 -11.42 -25.41
N ASP A 372 -24.74 -10.91 -24.72
CA ASP A 372 -24.63 -9.72 -23.88
C ASP A 372 -23.66 -9.95 -22.71
N GLY A 373 -22.61 -9.12 -22.62
CA GLY A 373 -21.54 -9.30 -21.64
C GLY A 373 -22.02 -9.11 -20.20
N LEU A 374 -23.02 -8.24 -20.00
CA LEU A 374 -23.64 -8.02 -18.68
C LEU A 374 -24.44 -9.24 -18.21
N GLY A 375 -25.18 -9.86 -19.12
CA GLY A 375 -25.85 -11.14 -18.87
C GLY A 375 -24.87 -12.22 -18.41
N LEU A 376 -23.71 -12.34 -19.07
CA LEU A 376 -22.67 -13.29 -18.67
C LEU A 376 -22.09 -12.98 -17.28
N CYS A 377 -21.82 -11.71 -16.99
CA CYS A 377 -21.39 -11.28 -15.67
C CYS A 377 -22.41 -11.68 -14.60
N LYS A 378 -23.70 -11.43 -14.85
CA LYS A 378 -24.78 -11.81 -13.94
C LYS A 378 -24.80 -13.32 -13.70
N THR A 379 -24.67 -14.13 -14.75
CA THR A 379 -24.58 -15.60 -14.63
C THR A 379 -23.40 -16.05 -13.78
N LEU A 380 -22.22 -15.44 -13.94
CA LEU A 380 -21.04 -15.70 -13.10
C LEU A 380 -21.32 -15.39 -11.61
N ARG A 381 -22.14 -14.38 -11.31
CA ARG A 381 -22.50 -14.00 -9.93
C ARG A 381 -23.63 -14.84 -9.32
N THR A 382 -24.62 -15.25 -10.12
CA THR A 382 -25.85 -15.87 -9.58
C THR A 382 -25.79 -17.39 -9.44
N GLU A 383 -24.95 -18.10 -10.21
CA GLU A 383 -24.93 -19.57 -10.21
C GLU A 383 -24.19 -20.23 -9.03
N GLY A 384 -23.93 -19.50 -7.94
CA GLY A 384 -23.65 -20.11 -6.63
C GLY A 384 -22.22 -20.61 -6.39
N ASP A 385 -21.26 -20.28 -7.25
CA ASP A 385 -19.85 -20.56 -6.97
C ASP A 385 -19.28 -19.48 -6.03
N ALA A 386 -19.25 -19.78 -4.73
CA ALA A 386 -18.71 -18.86 -3.72
C ALA A 386 -17.27 -18.40 -4.03
N ALA A 387 -16.50 -19.21 -4.78
CA ALA A 387 -15.14 -18.86 -5.18
C ALA A 387 -15.08 -17.70 -6.19
N LEU A 388 -16.16 -17.46 -6.96
CA LEU A 388 -16.23 -16.40 -7.97
C LEU A 388 -16.87 -15.10 -7.47
N ASN A 389 -17.55 -15.12 -6.33
CA ASN A 389 -18.21 -13.93 -5.77
C ASN A 389 -17.23 -12.77 -5.46
N GLY A 390 -15.96 -13.09 -5.17
CA GLY A 390 -14.91 -12.11 -4.95
C GLY A 390 -14.07 -11.77 -6.19
N THR A 391 -14.24 -12.50 -7.30
CA THR A 391 -13.44 -12.30 -8.51
C THR A 391 -13.88 -11.02 -9.24
N PRO A 392 -12.97 -10.10 -9.57
CA PRO A 392 -13.28 -8.94 -10.39
C PRO A 392 -13.70 -9.36 -11.80
N VAL A 393 -14.82 -8.83 -12.27
CA VAL A 393 -15.29 -8.99 -13.65
C VAL A 393 -15.28 -7.61 -14.31
N ILE A 394 -14.44 -7.46 -15.34
CA ILE A 394 -14.28 -6.22 -16.09
C ILE A 394 -14.91 -6.36 -17.47
N ILE A 395 -15.77 -5.41 -17.81
CA ILE A 395 -16.39 -5.34 -19.12
C ILE A 395 -15.53 -4.47 -20.04
N VAL A 396 -15.19 -4.99 -21.21
CA VAL A 396 -14.47 -4.28 -22.27
C VAL A 396 -15.49 -3.80 -23.30
N SER A 397 -15.69 -2.49 -23.40
CA SER A 397 -16.77 -1.91 -24.22
C SER A 397 -16.37 -0.55 -24.79
N GLY A 398 -17.21 0.03 -25.66
CA GLY A 398 -17.03 1.41 -26.13
C GLY A 398 -17.62 2.47 -25.20
N ARG A 399 -18.41 2.06 -24.19
CA ARG A 399 -19.05 2.96 -23.22
C ARG A 399 -19.47 2.20 -21.96
N GLU A 400 -19.55 2.91 -20.85
CA GLU A 400 -20.06 2.39 -19.59
C GLU A 400 -21.61 2.31 -19.60
N ARG A 401 -22.18 1.19 -19.13
CA ARG A 401 -23.62 1.02 -18.84
C ARG A 401 -23.82 0.91 -17.33
N ALA A 402 -23.60 2.02 -16.61
CA ALA A 402 -23.38 2.01 -15.17
C ALA A 402 -24.48 1.30 -14.34
N ASP A 403 -25.75 1.64 -14.54
CA ASP A 403 -26.86 1.06 -13.76
C ASP A 403 -27.08 -0.43 -14.04
N GLU A 404 -27.02 -0.81 -15.32
CA GLU A 404 -27.14 -2.20 -15.75
C GLU A 404 -25.95 -3.03 -15.28
N GLY A 405 -24.74 -2.48 -15.34
CA GLY A 405 -23.51 -3.11 -14.87
C GLY A 405 -23.54 -3.37 -13.36
N ARG A 406 -23.98 -2.38 -12.58
CA ARG A 406 -24.16 -2.55 -11.13
C ARG A 406 -25.15 -3.66 -10.81
N ALA A 407 -26.28 -3.70 -11.51
CA ALA A 407 -27.28 -4.75 -11.33
C ALA A 407 -26.78 -6.15 -11.75
N ALA A 408 -25.83 -6.22 -12.69
CA ALA A 408 -25.17 -7.45 -13.12
C ALA A 408 -23.97 -7.87 -12.25
N GLY A 409 -23.52 -7.02 -11.31
CA GLY A 409 -22.34 -7.28 -10.48
C GLY A 409 -21.00 -7.11 -11.21
N VAL A 410 -20.97 -6.23 -12.22
CA VAL A 410 -19.74 -5.78 -12.88
C VAL A 410 -18.85 -5.06 -11.87
N THR A 411 -17.56 -5.35 -11.90
CA THR A 411 -16.58 -4.75 -11.00
C THR A 411 -15.94 -3.50 -11.59
N GLY A 412 -15.82 -3.43 -12.91
CA GLY A 412 -15.27 -2.25 -13.57
C GLY A 412 -15.36 -2.32 -15.09
N TRP A 413 -14.90 -1.26 -15.73
CA TRP A 413 -15.02 -1.07 -17.17
C TRP A 413 -13.68 -0.70 -17.78
N LEU A 414 -13.34 -1.34 -18.90
CA LEU A 414 -12.21 -0.97 -19.73
C LEU A 414 -12.75 -0.38 -21.03
N ILE A 415 -12.83 0.94 -21.08
CA ILE A 415 -13.49 1.70 -22.16
C ILE A 415 -12.53 1.95 -23.33
N ARG A 416 -12.92 1.51 -24.53
CA ARG A 416 -12.20 1.74 -25.79
C ARG A 416 -12.39 3.19 -26.29
N PRO A 417 -11.39 3.79 -26.97
CA PRO A 417 -10.06 3.23 -27.25
C PRO A 417 -9.09 3.38 -26.06
N PHE A 418 -8.11 2.48 -25.98
CA PHE A 418 -7.03 2.54 -25.00
C PHE A 418 -5.71 2.03 -25.59
N THR A 419 -4.58 2.37 -24.97
CA THR A 419 -3.27 1.82 -25.32
C THR A 419 -3.01 0.50 -24.60
N THR A 420 -2.11 -0.33 -25.12
CA THR A 420 -1.69 -1.58 -24.46
C THR A 420 -1.08 -1.32 -23.08
N GLN A 421 -0.35 -0.21 -22.92
CA GLN A 421 0.25 0.21 -21.66
C GLN A 421 -0.82 0.52 -20.61
N TYR A 422 -1.85 1.29 -20.98
CA TYR A 422 -2.98 1.58 -20.11
C TYR A 422 -3.71 0.30 -19.71
N ALA A 423 -4.03 -0.58 -20.67
CA ALA A 423 -4.68 -1.85 -20.38
C ALA A 423 -3.86 -2.71 -19.42
N ARG A 424 -2.53 -2.73 -19.58
CA ARG A 424 -1.58 -3.43 -18.70
C ARG A 424 -1.67 -2.90 -17.27
N ALA A 425 -1.50 -1.59 -17.06
CA ALA A 425 -1.59 -0.99 -15.73
C ALA A 425 -2.98 -1.21 -15.08
N TYR A 426 -4.05 -1.12 -15.87
CA TYR A 426 -5.42 -1.34 -15.41
C TYR A 426 -5.61 -2.79 -14.93
N ILE A 427 -5.25 -3.78 -15.76
CA ILE A 427 -5.31 -5.22 -15.43
C ILE A 427 -4.49 -5.52 -14.18
N GLN A 428 -3.26 -5.00 -14.14
CA GLN A 428 -2.34 -5.19 -13.02
C GLN A 428 -2.93 -4.67 -11.71
N SER A 429 -3.54 -3.48 -11.72
CA SER A 429 -4.17 -2.92 -10.52
C SER A 429 -5.28 -3.83 -9.96
N TRP A 430 -6.04 -4.51 -10.83
CA TRP A 430 -7.10 -5.44 -10.41
C TRP A 430 -6.56 -6.77 -9.87
N ILE A 431 -5.50 -7.30 -10.49
CA ILE A 431 -4.82 -8.50 -10.00
C ILE A 431 -4.19 -8.23 -8.63
N LEU A 432 -3.56 -7.07 -8.45
CA LEU A 432 -2.96 -6.71 -7.16
C LEU A 432 -4.01 -6.50 -6.06
N ARG A 433 -5.20 -5.98 -6.40
CA ARG A 433 -6.35 -5.90 -5.46
C ARG A 433 -6.84 -7.27 -4.99
N THR A 434 -6.70 -8.31 -5.80
CA THR A 434 -7.13 -9.67 -5.41
C THR A 434 -6.04 -10.45 -4.67
N ALA A 435 -4.77 -10.17 -4.96
CA ALA A 435 -3.62 -10.86 -4.38
C ALA A 435 -3.31 -10.46 -2.91
N CYS A 436 -3.70 -9.27 -2.45
CA CYS A 436 -3.31 -8.74 -1.14
C CYS A 436 -4.52 -8.55 -0.21
N ARG A 437 -4.83 -9.55 0.61
CA ARG A 437 -5.84 -9.47 1.69
C ARG A 437 -5.29 -9.98 3.01
N TRP A 438 -4.07 -9.60 3.38
CA TRP A 438 -3.60 -9.93 4.71
C TRP A 438 -2.90 -8.71 5.34
N ALA A 439 -3.06 -8.57 6.65
CA ALA A 439 -2.75 -7.35 7.38
C ALA A 439 -1.41 -7.47 8.10
N ARG A 440 -0.56 -6.43 8.06
CA ARG A 440 0.57 -6.29 8.98
C ARG A 440 0.04 -5.88 10.34
N ALA A 441 0.62 -6.41 11.41
CA ALA A 441 0.29 -5.96 12.77
C ALA A 441 0.77 -4.52 13.01
N ALA A 442 -0.09 -3.71 13.64
CA ALA A 442 0.29 -2.37 14.08
C ALA A 442 1.38 -2.41 15.16
N THR A 443 2.10 -1.30 15.30
CA THR A 443 3.19 -1.18 16.28
C THR A 443 2.62 -0.91 17.67
N PRO A 444 3.01 -1.68 18.71
CA PRO A 444 2.62 -1.41 20.10
C PRO A 444 2.99 0.00 20.58
N ALA A 445 2.16 0.61 21.42
CA ALA A 445 2.43 1.94 21.97
C ALA A 445 3.71 2.01 22.83
N ASP A 446 4.13 0.88 23.42
CA ASP A 446 5.35 0.76 24.24
C ASP A 446 6.56 0.20 23.48
N GLU A 447 6.57 0.25 22.14
CA GLU A 447 7.55 -0.45 21.30
C GLU A 447 9.01 -0.22 21.68
N THR A 448 9.42 1.03 21.94
CA THR A 448 10.80 1.35 22.32
C THR A 448 11.20 0.66 23.63
N THR A 449 10.32 0.70 24.63
CA THR A 449 10.54 0.04 25.92
C THR A 449 10.54 -1.48 25.77
N ARG A 450 9.62 -2.00 24.97
CA ARG A 450 9.49 -3.44 24.67
C ARG A 450 10.74 -4.00 24.02
N LEU A 451 11.27 -3.34 22.98
CA LEU A 451 12.50 -3.73 22.29
C LEU A 451 13.72 -3.67 23.22
N ALA A 452 13.87 -2.59 23.99
CA ALA A 452 14.94 -2.48 24.98
C ALA A 452 14.88 -3.62 26.02
N THR A 453 13.68 -3.98 26.46
CA THR A 453 13.46 -5.09 27.40
C THR A 453 13.81 -6.43 26.77
N LEU A 454 13.35 -6.68 25.53
CA LEU A 454 13.67 -7.90 24.79
C LEU A 454 15.17 -8.09 24.62
N HIS A 455 15.88 -7.03 24.21
CA HIS A 455 17.33 -7.06 24.03
C HIS A 455 18.07 -7.27 25.35
N ALA A 456 17.58 -6.68 26.45
CA ALA A 456 18.18 -6.83 27.78
C ALA A 456 18.10 -8.28 28.32
N LEU A 457 17.15 -9.09 27.86
CA LEU A 457 17.07 -10.51 28.24
C LEU A 457 18.22 -11.34 27.65
N GLY A 458 18.88 -10.87 26.58
CA GLY A 458 19.99 -11.59 25.94
C GLY A 458 19.59 -12.96 25.37
N LEU A 459 18.31 -13.15 25.02
CA LEU A 459 17.78 -14.42 24.52
C LEU A 459 17.76 -14.52 22.99
N LEU A 460 17.75 -13.40 22.26
CA LEU A 460 17.80 -13.41 20.80
C LEU A 460 19.13 -14.01 20.31
N ASP A 461 19.09 -14.73 19.20
CA ASP A 461 20.24 -15.36 18.54
C ASP A 461 21.05 -16.34 19.42
N THR A 462 20.45 -16.84 20.49
CA THR A 462 21.06 -17.85 21.36
C THR A 462 20.70 -19.27 20.91
N PRO A 463 21.50 -20.30 21.26
CA PRO A 463 21.14 -21.69 21.03
C PRO A 463 19.81 -22.08 21.69
N THR A 464 19.25 -23.21 21.27
CA THR A 464 18.06 -23.77 21.92
C THR A 464 18.36 -24.11 23.37
N GLU A 465 17.37 -23.95 24.25
CA GLU A 465 17.51 -24.27 25.67
C GLU A 465 16.39 -25.20 26.10
N GLU A 466 16.75 -26.30 26.77
CA GLU A 466 15.82 -27.36 27.17
C GLU A 466 14.66 -26.86 28.06
N ARG A 467 14.87 -25.76 28.81
CA ARG A 467 13.80 -25.12 29.60
C ARG A 467 12.64 -24.59 28.75
N PHE A 468 12.91 -24.15 27.52
CA PHE A 468 11.89 -23.73 26.56
C PHE A 468 11.43 -24.92 25.71
N ASP A 469 12.36 -25.75 25.24
CA ASP A 469 12.05 -26.91 24.37
C ASP A 469 11.11 -27.91 25.03
N ARG A 470 11.24 -28.14 26.34
CA ARG A 470 10.31 -29.02 27.08
C ARG A 470 8.87 -28.49 27.01
N ILE A 471 8.68 -27.17 27.10
CA ILE A 471 7.35 -26.56 27.09
C ILE A 471 6.77 -26.60 25.68
N THR A 472 7.57 -26.30 24.65
CA THR A 472 7.16 -26.41 23.25
C THR A 472 6.73 -27.85 22.88
N ARG A 473 7.47 -28.87 23.34
CA ARG A 473 7.11 -30.28 23.12
C ARG A 473 5.79 -30.64 23.81
N LEU A 474 5.58 -30.17 25.04
CA LEU A 474 4.33 -30.39 25.78
C LEU A 474 3.14 -29.69 25.10
N ALA A 475 3.31 -28.44 24.67
CA ALA A 475 2.27 -27.68 23.97
C ALA A 475 1.85 -28.40 22.67
N ALA A 476 2.81 -28.84 21.85
CA ALA A 476 2.51 -29.59 20.63
C ALA A 476 1.77 -30.91 20.92
N ALA A 477 2.18 -31.64 21.94
CA ALA A 477 1.58 -32.93 22.30
C ALA A 477 0.16 -32.76 22.88
N LEU A 478 -0.06 -31.78 23.74
CA LEU A 478 -1.36 -31.50 24.36
C LEU A 478 -2.37 -30.97 23.35
N ALA A 479 -1.93 -30.15 22.40
CA ALA A 479 -2.77 -29.62 21.33
C ALA A 479 -2.97 -30.60 20.16
N ASP A 480 -2.21 -31.70 20.12
CA ASP A 480 -2.15 -32.65 19.00
C ASP A 480 -1.93 -31.94 17.64
N VAL A 481 -0.93 -31.06 17.60
CA VAL A 481 -0.59 -30.26 16.40
C VAL A 481 0.81 -30.59 15.88
N PRO A 482 1.03 -30.51 14.55
CA PRO A 482 2.33 -30.77 13.95
C PRO A 482 3.36 -29.67 14.27
N ILE A 483 2.89 -28.44 14.55
CA ILE A 483 3.74 -27.27 14.73
C ILE A 483 3.41 -26.57 16.06
N ALA A 484 4.45 -26.33 16.86
CA ALA A 484 4.36 -25.44 18.02
C ALA A 484 5.70 -24.73 18.23
N TYR A 485 5.68 -23.52 18.77
CA TYR A 485 6.89 -22.75 18.99
C TYR A 485 6.71 -21.66 20.05
N ILE A 486 7.83 -21.24 20.62
CA ILE A 486 7.96 -20.03 21.42
C ILE A 486 8.68 -19.01 20.55
N SER A 487 8.01 -17.90 20.25
CA SER A 487 8.58 -16.81 19.45
C SER A 487 8.83 -15.57 20.29
N LEU A 488 9.86 -14.81 19.93
CA LEU A 488 10.15 -13.47 20.43
C LEU A 488 10.13 -12.52 19.23
N VAL A 489 9.43 -11.39 19.33
CA VAL A 489 9.24 -10.47 18.20
C VAL A 489 10.19 -9.29 18.33
N ASP A 490 11.18 -9.19 17.45
CA ASP A 490 12.16 -8.11 17.40
C ASP A 490 11.65 -6.96 16.50
N GLU A 491 12.49 -5.98 16.17
CA GLU A 491 12.10 -4.82 15.35
C GLU A 491 11.52 -5.25 13.98
N ASN A 492 12.25 -6.10 13.25
CA ASN A 492 11.92 -6.47 11.85
C ASN A 492 11.67 -7.97 11.66
N ARG A 493 11.82 -8.79 12.70
CA ARG A 493 11.75 -10.25 12.62
C ARG A 493 10.97 -10.87 13.78
N GLN A 494 10.43 -12.05 13.55
CA GLN A 494 10.00 -12.98 14.58
C GLN A 494 11.08 -14.06 14.70
N TRP A 495 11.68 -14.17 15.88
CA TRP A 495 12.74 -15.13 16.16
C TRP A 495 12.22 -16.27 17.02
N PHE A 496 12.54 -17.52 16.66
CA PHE A 496 12.06 -18.71 17.36
C PHE A 496 13.04 -19.15 18.44
N LYS A 497 12.69 -18.92 19.71
CA LYS A 497 13.49 -19.40 20.85
C LYS A 497 13.45 -20.91 20.98
N SER A 498 12.33 -21.50 20.60
CA SER A 498 12.11 -22.94 20.58
C SER A 498 11.04 -23.24 19.53
N CYS A 499 11.23 -24.27 18.72
CA CYS A 499 10.25 -24.65 17.71
C CYS A 499 10.21 -26.17 17.50
N ARG A 500 9.05 -26.64 17.07
CA ARG A 500 8.80 -28.00 16.58
C ARG A 500 7.99 -27.88 15.30
N GLY A 501 8.39 -28.61 14.25
CA GLY A 501 7.68 -28.65 12.98
C GLY A 501 7.98 -27.49 12.02
N ILE A 502 8.92 -26.59 12.36
CA ILE A 502 9.41 -25.51 11.51
C ILE A 502 10.91 -25.69 11.30
N ALA A 503 11.39 -25.51 10.06
CA ALA A 503 12.79 -25.70 9.70
C ALA A 503 13.65 -24.42 9.83
N THR A 504 13.03 -23.25 9.93
CA THR A 504 13.72 -21.96 10.06
C THR A 504 13.81 -21.51 11.52
N SER A 505 14.80 -20.66 11.82
CA SER A 505 15.00 -20.05 13.14
C SER A 505 14.30 -18.69 13.29
N GLU A 506 13.87 -18.08 12.18
CA GLU A 506 13.17 -16.80 12.17
C GLU A 506 12.32 -16.62 10.92
N THR A 507 11.45 -15.61 10.96
CA THR A 507 10.62 -15.13 9.85
C THR A 507 10.50 -13.61 9.90
N SER A 508 10.04 -12.98 8.80
CA SER A 508 9.72 -11.56 8.80
C SER A 508 8.61 -11.25 9.80
N ARG A 509 8.77 -10.17 10.58
CA ARG A 509 7.73 -9.66 11.50
C ARG A 509 6.47 -9.27 10.74
N ASP A 510 6.61 -8.83 9.50
CA ASP A 510 5.48 -8.29 8.77
C ASP A 510 4.45 -9.39 8.49
N ALA A 511 4.91 -10.62 8.23
CA ALA A 511 4.08 -11.81 8.00
C ALA A 511 3.70 -12.59 9.26
N ALA A 512 4.16 -12.15 10.43
CA ALA A 512 4.04 -12.89 11.68
C ALA A 512 2.64 -12.73 12.30
N PHE A 513 1.93 -13.85 12.47
CA PHE A 513 0.73 -13.92 13.32
C PHE A 513 1.02 -13.45 14.75
N CYS A 514 2.23 -13.73 15.26
CA CYS A 514 2.65 -13.34 16.60
C CYS A 514 2.69 -11.83 16.78
N ALA A 515 3.02 -11.06 15.73
CA ALA A 515 3.05 -9.60 15.81
C ALA A 515 1.65 -9.03 16.14
N HIS A 516 0.57 -9.67 15.67
CA HIS A 516 -0.80 -9.28 16.04
C HIS A 516 -1.10 -9.58 17.51
N VAL A 517 -0.60 -10.68 18.05
CA VAL A 517 -0.73 -11.00 19.48
C VAL A 517 0.03 -9.99 20.34
N ILE A 518 1.23 -9.57 19.92
CA ILE A 518 2.01 -8.54 20.63
C ILE A 518 1.24 -7.22 20.67
N PHE A 519 0.64 -6.82 19.54
CA PHE A 519 -0.15 -5.59 19.46
C PHE A 519 -1.43 -5.66 20.32
N LEU A 520 -2.21 -6.74 20.20
CA LEU A 520 -3.48 -6.89 20.93
C LEU A 520 -3.28 -7.17 22.42
N ARG A 521 -2.14 -7.77 22.80
CA ARG A 521 -1.79 -8.16 24.17
C ARG A 521 -2.78 -9.16 24.80
N GLU A 522 -3.45 -9.96 23.97
CA GLU A 522 -4.40 -11.01 24.37
C GLU A 522 -4.22 -12.26 23.47
N PRO A 523 -4.69 -13.44 23.90
CA PRO A 523 -4.64 -14.65 23.08
C PRO A 523 -5.38 -14.47 21.75
N LEU A 524 -4.76 -14.91 20.65
CA LEU A 524 -5.35 -14.91 19.31
C LEU A 524 -5.56 -16.34 18.84
N ILE A 525 -6.81 -16.74 18.63
CA ILE A 525 -7.19 -18.08 18.17
C ILE A 525 -7.97 -17.95 16.87
N ILE A 526 -7.48 -18.60 15.82
CA ILE A 526 -8.02 -18.54 14.48
C ILE A 526 -8.34 -19.98 14.05
N PRO A 527 -9.63 -20.36 14.04
CA PRO A 527 -10.04 -21.72 13.72
C PRO A 527 -9.71 -22.17 12.30
N ASP A 528 -9.87 -21.25 11.34
CA ASP A 528 -9.52 -21.43 9.94
C ASP A 528 -8.95 -20.12 9.37
N THR A 529 -7.66 -20.09 9.06
CA THR A 529 -6.99 -18.88 8.57
C THR A 529 -7.45 -18.45 7.17
N LEU A 530 -8.00 -19.36 6.35
CA LEU A 530 -8.58 -19.00 5.05
C LEU A 530 -9.89 -18.20 5.18
N LEU A 531 -10.52 -18.24 6.36
CA LEU A 531 -11.75 -17.51 6.66
C LEU A 531 -11.49 -16.22 7.45
N ASP A 532 -10.24 -15.94 7.81
CA ASP A 532 -9.85 -14.75 8.54
C ASP A 532 -9.33 -13.69 7.57
N ASP A 533 -10.06 -12.57 7.45
CA ASP A 533 -9.74 -11.47 6.53
C ASP A 533 -8.34 -10.87 6.74
N ARG A 534 -7.73 -11.08 7.92
CA ARG A 534 -6.37 -10.59 8.21
C ARG A 534 -5.29 -11.52 7.70
N PHE A 535 -5.59 -12.80 7.45
CA PHE A 535 -4.58 -13.83 7.21
C PHE A 535 -4.85 -14.72 6.00
N ALA A 536 -6.03 -14.67 5.39
CA ALA A 536 -6.42 -15.56 4.28
C ALA A 536 -5.40 -15.59 3.13
N HIS A 537 -4.71 -14.47 2.90
CA HIS A 537 -3.70 -14.33 1.85
C HIS A 537 -2.26 -14.28 2.37
N ASN A 538 -2.04 -14.53 3.65
CA ASN A 538 -0.70 -14.51 4.27
C ASN A 538 0.20 -15.59 3.62
N PRO A 539 1.51 -15.34 3.39
CA PRO A 539 2.41 -16.29 2.75
C PRO A 539 2.48 -17.66 3.45
N PHE A 540 2.32 -17.69 4.77
CA PHE A 540 2.32 -18.95 5.53
C PHE A 540 0.99 -19.72 5.43
N VAL A 541 -0.08 -19.08 4.96
CA VAL A 541 -1.41 -19.69 4.73
C VAL A 541 -1.53 -20.20 3.29
N THR A 542 -1.13 -19.39 2.32
CA THR A 542 -1.25 -19.68 0.89
C THR A 542 -0.05 -20.45 0.32
N GLY A 543 1.13 -20.30 0.92
CA GLY A 543 2.35 -21.05 0.64
C GLY A 543 2.67 -22.08 1.72
N GLU A 544 3.83 -22.73 1.63
CA GLU A 544 4.29 -23.64 2.70
C GLU A 544 4.50 -22.87 4.02
N PRO A 545 4.04 -23.40 5.18
CA PRO A 545 3.54 -24.77 5.38
C PRO A 545 2.03 -24.97 5.16
N GLY A 546 1.30 -23.95 4.70
CA GLY A 546 -0.14 -24.04 4.47
C GLY A 546 -0.94 -24.00 5.78
N ILE A 547 -0.61 -23.04 6.65
CA ILE A 547 -1.25 -22.86 7.96
C ILE A 547 -2.76 -22.70 7.75
N ARG A 548 -3.53 -23.57 8.38
CA ARG A 548 -5.00 -23.50 8.44
C ARG A 548 -5.51 -23.17 9.83
N PHE A 549 -4.74 -23.43 10.87
CA PHE A 549 -5.11 -23.13 12.24
C PHE A 549 -3.95 -22.43 12.96
N TYR A 550 -4.28 -21.41 13.75
CA TYR A 550 -3.31 -20.70 14.59
C TYR A 550 -3.92 -20.40 15.96
N ALA A 551 -3.16 -20.67 17.02
CA ALA A 551 -3.45 -20.19 18.37
C ALA A 551 -2.16 -19.64 18.99
N GLY A 552 -2.14 -18.36 19.33
CA GLY A 552 -0.99 -17.68 19.93
C GLY A 552 -1.36 -17.05 21.27
N PHE A 553 -0.53 -17.29 22.29
CA PHE A 553 -0.72 -16.80 23.65
C PHE A 553 0.41 -15.83 24.02
N PRO A 554 0.11 -14.61 24.48
CA PRO A 554 1.11 -13.58 24.72
C PRO A 554 2.06 -13.95 25.87
N LEU A 555 3.32 -13.48 25.77
CA LEU A 555 4.36 -13.65 26.77
C LEU A 555 4.86 -12.28 27.25
N PHE A 556 4.60 -11.97 28.51
CA PHE A 556 4.95 -10.70 29.15
C PHE A 556 6.24 -10.80 29.98
N ALA A 557 7.02 -9.73 29.94
CA ALA A 557 8.13 -9.47 30.85
C ALA A 557 7.63 -8.91 32.20
N GLU A 558 8.51 -8.86 33.21
CA GLU A 558 8.19 -8.31 34.54
C GLU A 558 7.73 -6.86 34.50
N ASN A 559 8.23 -6.04 33.56
CA ASN A 559 7.82 -4.66 33.39
C ASN A 559 6.49 -4.50 32.62
N GLY A 560 5.84 -5.59 32.26
CA GLY A 560 4.57 -5.61 31.53
C GLY A 560 4.69 -5.51 30.02
N SER A 561 5.89 -5.39 29.42
CA SER A 561 6.03 -5.42 27.96
C SER A 561 5.76 -6.81 27.40
N CYS A 562 4.98 -6.90 26.31
CA CYS A 562 4.70 -8.16 25.61
C CYS A 562 5.84 -8.47 24.65
N LEU A 563 6.61 -9.52 24.89
CA LEU A 563 7.86 -9.77 24.14
C LEU A 563 7.73 -10.85 23.07
N GLY A 564 6.75 -11.75 23.22
CA GLY A 564 6.68 -12.96 22.43
C GLY A 564 5.37 -13.70 22.56
N THR A 565 5.33 -14.92 22.02
CA THR A 565 4.17 -15.79 22.04
C THR A 565 4.54 -17.26 22.24
N LEU A 566 3.64 -18.02 22.88
CA LEU A 566 3.57 -19.47 22.75
C LEU A 566 2.50 -19.80 21.70
N CYS A 567 2.86 -20.55 20.67
CA CYS A 567 2.00 -20.80 19.53
C CYS A 567 1.79 -22.29 19.25
N MET A 568 0.56 -22.61 18.83
CA MET A 568 0.17 -23.91 18.29
C MET A 568 -0.43 -23.69 16.90
N VAL A 569 0.04 -24.48 15.93
CA VAL A 569 -0.23 -24.26 14.51
C VAL A 569 -0.51 -25.58 13.81
N ASP A 570 -1.50 -25.60 12.93
CA ASP A 570 -1.83 -26.77 12.12
C ASP A 570 -2.12 -26.39 10.66
N THR A 571 -1.96 -27.36 9.77
CA THR A 571 -2.33 -27.30 8.35
C THR A 571 -3.76 -27.78 8.09
N ARG A 572 -4.53 -28.04 9.16
CA ARG A 572 -5.97 -28.30 9.14
C ARG A 572 -6.72 -27.33 10.06
N PRO A 573 -7.95 -26.93 9.73
CA PRO A 573 -8.79 -26.14 10.65
C PRO A 573 -9.02 -26.86 11.97
N ARG A 574 -9.07 -26.12 13.08
CA ARG A 574 -9.33 -26.66 14.43
C ARG A 574 -10.12 -25.70 15.29
N GLN A 575 -10.75 -26.21 16.34
CA GLN A 575 -11.29 -25.41 17.43
C GLN A 575 -10.86 -26.03 18.75
N PHE A 576 -10.50 -25.19 19.71
CA PHE A 576 -10.22 -25.60 21.08
C PHE A 576 -11.39 -25.21 21.99
N ALA A 577 -11.72 -26.09 22.94
CA ALA A 577 -12.68 -25.77 23.99
C ALA A 577 -12.01 -24.92 25.08
N GLU A 578 -12.81 -24.14 25.81
CA GLU A 578 -12.36 -23.25 26.91
C GLU A 578 -11.37 -23.90 27.90
N PRO A 579 -11.60 -25.13 28.43
CA PRO A 579 -10.65 -25.75 29.36
C PRO A 579 -9.26 -25.96 28.75
N MET A 580 -9.19 -26.23 27.45
CA MET A 580 -7.94 -26.43 26.73
C MET A 580 -7.23 -25.10 26.46
N ILE A 581 -7.99 -24.04 26.15
CA ILE A 581 -7.47 -22.66 26.02
C ILE A 581 -6.83 -22.21 27.33
N GLN A 582 -7.49 -22.45 28.47
CA GLN A 582 -6.96 -22.12 29.79
C GLN A 582 -5.65 -22.87 30.07
N MET A 583 -5.58 -24.15 29.71
CA MET A 583 -4.36 -24.95 29.89
C MET A 583 -3.18 -24.40 29.05
N PHE A 584 -3.44 -23.88 27.85
CA PHE A 584 -2.40 -23.22 27.05
C PHE A 584 -1.97 -21.87 27.63
N ALA A 585 -2.89 -21.10 28.21
CA ALA A 585 -2.55 -19.90 28.96
C ALA A 585 -1.65 -20.22 30.17
N ASP A 586 -1.91 -21.34 30.86
CA ASP A 586 -1.06 -21.81 31.96
C ASP A 586 0.34 -22.21 31.47
N LEU A 587 0.45 -22.88 30.32
CA LEU A 587 1.75 -23.17 29.69
C LEU A 587 2.49 -21.88 29.29
N ALA A 588 1.80 -20.90 28.71
CA ALA A 588 2.38 -19.59 28.41
C ALA A 588 2.92 -18.92 29.69
N SER A 589 2.20 -19.05 30.82
CA SER A 589 2.67 -18.58 32.13
C SER A 589 3.96 -19.26 32.60
N LEU A 590 4.14 -20.55 32.32
CA LEU A 590 5.41 -21.23 32.57
C LEU A 590 6.53 -20.70 31.68
N VAL A 591 6.27 -20.41 30.40
CA VAL A 591 7.26 -19.78 29.51
C VAL A 591 7.66 -18.40 30.05
N GLN A 592 6.72 -17.59 30.51
CA GLN A 592 7.01 -16.28 31.11
C GLN A 592 7.93 -16.39 32.33
N LYS A 593 7.73 -17.39 33.19
CA LYS A 593 8.64 -17.64 34.32
C LYS A 593 10.06 -17.96 33.84
N GLU A 594 10.20 -18.77 32.80
CA GLU A 594 11.50 -19.10 32.22
C GLU A 594 12.16 -17.89 31.52
N LEU A 595 11.37 -17.00 30.89
CA LEU A 595 11.86 -15.74 30.30
C LEU A 595 12.40 -14.78 31.37
N ASN A 596 11.69 -14.66 32.49
CA ASN A 596 12.03 -13.73 33.56
C ASN A 596 13.05 -14.30 34.57
N SER A 597 13.36 -15.60 34.49
CA SER A 597 14.47 -16.19 35.24
C SER A 597 15.76 -16.06 34.42
N GLY A 598 16.71 -15.28 34.95
CA GLY A 598 18.01 -15.03 34.31
C GLY A 598 18.76 -16.33 33.96
N PRO A 599 19.82 -16.25 33.13
CA PRO A 599 20.53 -17.43 32.64
C PRO A 599 20.99 -18.31 33.81
N ALA A 600 20.75 -19.62 33.71
CA ALA A 600 21.15 -20.58 34.73
C ALA A 600 22.64 -20.40 35.06
N ARG A 601 22.96 -20.05 36.31
CA ARG A 601 24.34 -20.02 36.77
C ARG A 601 24.94 -21.41 36.54
N PRO A 602 26.16 -21.53 36.00
CA PRO A 602 26.83 -22.81 35.90
C PRO A 602 26.91 -23.41 37.30
N THR A 603 26.37 -24.61 37.50
CA THR A 603 26.52 -25.35 38.74
C THR A 603 28.01 -25.56 38.99
N GLY A 604 28.53 -24.91 40.04
CA GLY A 604 29.93 -24.97 40.42
C GLY A 604 30.38 -26.42 40.60
N LEU A 605 31.54 -26.74 40.04
CA LEU A 605 32.27 -27.97 40.34
C LEU A 605 32.49 -28.08 41.86
N PRO A 606 32.30 -29.27 42.46
CA PRO A 606 32.56 -29.45 43.88
C PRO A 606 34.06 -29.27 44.14
N THR A 607 34.39 -28.41 45.10
CA THR A 607 35.72 -28.33 45.70
C THR A 607 36.14 -29.69 46.24
N PRO A 608 37.35 -30.21 45.94
CA PRO A 608 37.84 -31.43 46.57
C PRO A 608 38.07 -31.18 48.06
N ALA A 609 37.63 -32.11 48.90
CA ALA A 609 37.96 -32.13 50.31
C ALA A 609 39.38 -32.68 50.51
N GLU A 610 40.10 -31.98 51.39
CA GLU A 610 41.42 -32.23 52.01
C GLU A 610 42.68 -32.16 51.14
#